data_AF-A0AAW2W0L5-F1
#
_entry.id   AF-A0AAW2W0L5-F1
#
_cell.length_a   1.000
_cell.length_b   1.000
_cell.length_c   1.000
_cell.angle_alpha   90.00
_cell.angle_beta   90.00
_cell.angle_gamma   90.00
#
_symmetry.space_group_name_H-M   'P 1'
#
loop_
_entity.id
_entity.type
_entity.pdbx_description
1 polymer ?
#
loop_
_entity_poly.entity_id
_entity_poly.type
_entity_poly.pdbx_seq_one_letter_code
_entity_poly.pdbx_strand_id
1 'polypeptide(L)'
;MGAGGMITKLVVLVVVTMVVLDGAKAMSLCNVTEDGFTACKPSVTPPNPEAPSTECCEAVAGADLECLCSYKNSFMLPSLGIDPDLALALPAKCNVPSPPDC
;
A
#
# COMPACT_ATOMS: atom_id res chain seq x y z
N MET A 1 5.27 -48.62 23.28
CA MET A 1 4.69 -47.26 23.28
C MET A 1 5.54 -46.32 22.43
N GLY A 2 4.94 -45.69 21.42
CA GLY A 2 5.18 -44.26 21.17
C GLY A 2 6.27 -43.82 20.19
N ALA A 3 6.89 -44.67 19.36
CA ALA A 3 7.82 -44.19 18.33
C ALA A 3 7.15 -43.33 17.23
N GLY A 4 5.82 -43.47 17.06
CA GLY A 4 5.02 -42.65 16.14
C GLY A 4 4.68 -41.25 16.66
N GLY A 5 4.89 -40.96 17.95
CA GLY A 5 4.54 -39.67 18.55
C GLY A 5 5.58 -38.57 18.34
N MET A 6 6.86 -38.93 18.26
CA MET A 6 7.96 -37.95 18.18
C MET A 6 8.10 -37.36 16.78
N ILE A 7 7.99 -38.21 15.75
CA ILE A 7 7.94 -37.79 14.34
C ILE A 7 6.70 -36.92 14.05
N THR A 8 5.54 -37.28 14.59
CA THR A 8 4.31 -36.48 14.39
C THR A 8 4.42 -35.11 15.06
N LYS A 9 4.98 -35.04 16.27
CA LYS A 9 5.23 -33.76 16.96
C LYS A 9 6.28 -32.90 16.24
N LEU A 10 7.34 -33.50 15.71
CA LEU A 10 8.35 -32.78 14.91
C LEU A 10 7.76 -32.25 13.60
N VAL A 11 6.99 -33.06 12.89
CA VAL A 11 6.34 -32.66 11.63
C VAL A 11 5.33 -31.55 11.88
N VAL A 12 4.51 -31.65 12.93
CA VAL A 12 3.57 -30.57 13.31
C VAL A 12 4.33 -29.30 13.71
N LEU A 13 5.43 -29.39 14.47
CA LEU A 13 6.25 -28.23 14.83
C LEU A 13 6.90 -27.58 13.60
N VAL A 14 7.41 -28.37 12.66
CA VAL A 14 8.04 -27.89 11.41
C VAL A 14 7.02 -27.29 10.46
N VAL A 15 5.80 -27.86 10.37
CA VAL A 15 4.72 -27.29 9.55
C VAL A 15 4.22 -25.98 10.16
N VAL A 16 4.11 -25.89 11.50
CA VAL A 16 3.68 -24.65 12.17
C VAL A 16 4.72 -23.54 12.02
N THR A 17 6.03 -23.82 12.01
CA THR A 17 7.06 -22.78 11.82
C THR A 17 7.15 -22.25 10.38
N MET A 18 6.79 -23.05 9.37
CA MET A 18 6.75 -22.57 7.98
C MET A 18 5.64 -21.54 7.73
N VAL A 19 4.52 -21.61 8.47
CA VAL A 19 3.40 -20.67 8.31
C VAL A 19 3.70 -19.28 8.89
N VAL A 20 4.75 -19.13 9.71
CA VAL A 20 5.11 -17.83 10.34
C VAL A 20 6.10 -17.02 9.47
N LEU A 21 6.63 -17.60 8.39
CA LEU A 21 7.66 -16.96 7.55
C LEU A 21 7.12 -16.09 6.40
N ASP A 22 5.80 -16.06 6.20
CA ASP A 22 5.15 -14.94 5.52
C ASP A 22 4.85 -13.84 6.53
N GLY A 23 5.92 -13.38 7.19
CA GLY A 23 5.91 -12.16 7.97
C GLY A 23 5.24 -11.08 7.17
N ALA A 24 4.26 -10.41 7.81
CA ALA A 24 3.46 -9.31 7.31
C ALA A 24 4.18 -8.57 6.18
N LYS A 25 3.92 -8.99 4.93
CA LYS A 25 4.38 -8.21 3.79
C LYS A 25 3.53 -6.95 3.90
N ALA A 26 4.16 -5.82 4.26
CA ALA A 26 3.50 -4.51 4.18
C ALA A 26 2.81 -4.49 2.82
N MET A 27 1.49 -4.44 2.82
CA MET A 27 0.71 -4.68 1.60
C MET A 27 0.93 -3.47 0.71
N SER A 28 1.84 -3.59 -0.25
CA SER A 28 2.09 -2.52 -1.19
C SER A 28 1.03 -2.56 -2.29
N LEU A 29 0.37 -1.42 -2.49
CA LEU A 29 -0.62 -1.24 -3.55
C LEU A 29 0.00 -0.35 -4.63
N CYS A 30 0.10 -0.84 -5.86
CA CYS A 30 0.68 -0.07 -6.98
C CYS A 30 2.07 0.50 -6.65
N ASN A 31 2.92 -0.32 -6.01
CA ASN A 31 4.25 0.05 -5.52
C ASN A 31 4.28 1.19 -4.46
N VAL A 32 3.14 1.50 -3.84
CA VAL A 32 3.04 2.40 -2.69
C VAL A 32 2.98 1.55 -1.43
N THR A 33 3.86 1.82 -0.46
CA THR A 33 3.86 1.14 0.85
C THR A 33 2.78 1.73 1.76
N GLU A 34 2.43 1.05 2.86
CA GLU A 34 1.51 1.61 3.87
C GLU A 34 2.01 2.94 4.44
N ASP A 35 3.33 3.07 4.65
CA ASP A 35 3.95 4.31 5.08
C ASP A 35 3.83 5.41 4.02
N GLY A 36 4.07 5.10 2.75
CA GLY A 36 3.91 6.04 1.65
C GLY A 36 2.47 6.51 1.47
N PHE A 37 1.51 5.58 1.61
CA PHE A 37 0.10 5.90 1.62
C PHE A 37 -0.27 6.83 2.78
N THR A 38 0.22 6.52 3.99
CA THR A 38 -0.02 7.32 5.19
C THR A 38 0.58 8.72 5.06
N ALA A 39 1.78 8.83 4.50
CA ALA A 39 2.43 10.11 4.23
C ALA A 39 1.64 10.97 3.22
N CYS A 40 1.03 10.36 2.21
CA CYS A 40 0.27 11.08 1.19
C CYS A 40 -1.18 11.39 1.57
N LYS A 41 -1.77 10.61 2.48
CA LYS A 41 -3.16 10.78 2.93
C LYS A 41 -3.55 12.22 3.26
N PRO A 42 -2.79 13.00 4.06
CA PRO A 42 -3.18 14.39 4.38
C PRO A 42 -3.24 15.32 3.16
N SER A 43 -2.54 15.01 2.07
CA SER A 43 -2.55 15.83 0.85
C SER A 43 -3.69 15.51 -0.11
N VAL A 44 -4.34 14.36 0.08
CA VAL A 44 -5.42 13.86 -0.78
C VAL A 44 -6.75 13.70 -0.05
N THR A 45 -6.85 14.21 1.17
CA THR A 45 -8.05 14.14 2.01
C THR A 45 -8.68 15.53 2.21
N PRO A 46 -9.97 15.73 1.88
CA PRO A 46 -10.69 16.97 2.17
C PRO A 46 -11.04 17.08 3.67
N PRO A 47 -11.43 18.27 4.18
CA PRO A 47 -11.68 19.51 3.45
C PRO A 47 -10.44 20.40 3.25
N ASN A 48 -9.38 20.20 4.02
CA ASN A 48 -8.22 21.08 4.04
C ASN A 48 -6.93 20.29 3.76
N PRO A 49 -6.68 19.90 2.50
CA PRO A 49 -5.53 19.09 2.15
C PRO A 49 -4.23 19.86 2.39
N GLU A 50 -3.26 19.17 2.97
CA GLU A 50 -1.93 19.72 3.26
C GLU A 50 -0.99 19.60 2.06
N ALA A 51 0.09 20.39 2.05
CA ALA A 51 1.17 20.20 1.09
C ALA A 51 1.82 18.82 1.26
N PRO A 52 2.22 18.14 0.16
CA PRO A 52 2.83 16.83 0.26
C PRO A 52 4.17 16.90 0.98
N SER A 53 4.40 15.96 1.90
CA SER A 53 5.71 15.79 2.53
C SER A 53 6.71 15.21 1.54
N THR A 54 8.00 15.27 1.89
CA THR A 54 9.05 14.62 1.10
C THR A 54 8.81 13.12 0.98
N GLU A 55 8.42 12.44 2.07
CA GLU A 55 8.15 10.99 2.02
C GLU A 55 6.97 10.66 1.10
N CYS A 56 5.94 11.53 1.08
CA CYS A 56 4.85 11.35 0.14
C CYS A 56 5.33 11.47 -1.31
N CYS A 57 6.13 12.50 -1.63
CA CYS A 57 6.62 12.67 -3.00
C CYS A 57 7.58 11.56 -3.42
N GLU A 58 8.38 11.01 -2.51
CA GLU A 58 9.20 9.81 -2.76
C GLU A 58 8.31 8.60 -3.05
N ALA A 59 7.24 8.41 -2.30
CA ALA A 59 6.27 7.34 -2.54
C ALA A 59 5.59 7.50 -3.91
N VAL A 60 5.17 8.71 -4.28
CA VAL A 60 4.56 9.02 -5.59
C VAL A 60 5.55 8.82 -6.73
N ALA A 61 6.82 9.19 -6.55
CA ALA A 61 7.87 8.99 -7.55
C ALA A 61 8.20 7.51 -7.80
N GLY A 62 8.06 6.68 -6.76
CA GLY A 62 8.19 5.22 -6.86
C GLY A 62 6.90 4.51 -7.25
N ALA A 63 5.75 5.18 -7.23
CA ALA A 63 4.46 4.56 -7.45
C ALA A 63 4.24 4.14 -8.91
N ASP A 64 3.46 3.09 -9.09
CA ASP A 64 2.85 2.76 -10.37
C ASP A 64 1.58 3.62 -10.54
N LEU A 65 1.75 4.78 -11.18
CA LEU A 65 0.67 5.75 -11.40
C LEU A 65 -0.42 5.23 -12.34
N GLU A 66 -0.09 4.34 -13.29
CA GLU A 66 -1.08 3.71 -14.17
C GLU A 66 -1.94 2.72 -13.37
N CYS A 67 -1.32 1.94 -12.49
CA CYS A 67 -2.04 1.08 -11.54
C CYS A 67 -2.92 1.91 -10.62
N LEU A 68 -2.43 2.98 -10.00
CA LEU A 68 -3.24 3.86 -9.14
C LEU A 68 -4.41 4.49 -9.92
N CYS A 69 -4.19 4.85 -11.18
CA CYS A 69 -5.25 5.38 -12.05
C CYS A 69 -6.44 4.43 -12.20
N SER A 70 -6.19 3.12 -12.22
CA SER A 70 -7.26 2.12 -12.29
C SER A 70 -8.21 2.16 -11.08
N TYR A 71 -7.75 2.72 -9.95
CA TYR A 71 -8.55 2.90 -8.73
C TYR A 71 -9.27 4.25 -8.67
N LYS A 72 -9.14 5.15 -9.65
CA LYS A 72 -9.73 6.51 -9.62
C LYS A 72 -11.26 6.52 -9.41
N ASN A 73 -11.95 5.48 -9.88
CA ASN A 73 -13.39 5.29 -9.74
C ASN A 73 -13.74 4.22 -8.71
N SER A 74 -12.78 3.78 -7.90
CA SER A 74 -12.99 2.73 -6.91
C SER A 74 -13.88 3.24 -5.78
N PHE A 75 -14.88 2.43 -5.41
CA PHE A 75 -15.72 2.68 -4.24
C PHE A 75 -14.93 2.69 -2.92
N MET A 76 -13.67 2.26 -2.93
CA MET A 76 -12.80 2.29 -1.76
C MET A 76 -12.20 3.69 -1.48
N LEU A 77 -12.12 4.59 -2.46
CA LEU A 77 -11.52 5.92 -2.22
C LEU A 77 -12.29 6.72 -1.16
N PRO A 78 -13.64 6.82 -1.21
CA PRO A 78 -14.40 7.54 -0.20
C PRO A 78 -14.30 6.91 1.19
N SER A 79 -14.22 5.58 1.31
CA SER A 79 -14.09 4.91 2.61
C SER A 79 -12.72 5.15 3.25
N LEU A 80 -11.69 5.43 2.45
CA LEU A 80 -10.36 5.83 2.91
C LEU A 80 -10.25 7.34 3.17
N GLY A 81 -11.27 8.12 2.79
CA GLY A 81 -11.27 9.58 2.86
C GLY A 81 -10.47 10.25 1.73
N ILE A 82 -10.15 9.51 0.67
CA ILE A 82 -9.37 10.02 -0.46
C ILE A 82 -10.32 10.68 -1.46
N ASP A 83 -9.98 11.90 -1.83
CA ASP A 83 -10.59 12.59 -2.96
C ASP A 83 -9.81 12.26 -4.25
N PRO A 84 -10.49 11.77 -5.30
CA PRO A 84 -9.83 11.37 -6.54
C PRO A 84 -9.19 12.57 -7.26
N ASP A 85 -9.81 13.75 -7.26
CA ASP A 85 -9.25 14.92 -7.92
C ASP A 85 -7.97 15.41 -7.22
N LEU A 86 -7.94 15.39 -5.88
CA LEU A 86 -6.73 15.69 -5.11
C LEU A 86 -5.63 14.65 -5.34
N ALA A 87 -5.98 13.37 -5.45
CA ALA A 87 -5.03 12.30 -5.73
C ALA A 87 -4.42 12.42 -7.13
N LEU A 88 -5.22 12.77 -8.14
CA LEU A 88 -4.75 12.99 -9.51
C LEU A 88 -3.90 14.26 -9.66
N ALA A 89 -4.13 15.26 -8.81
CA ALA A 89 -3.30 16.47 -8.76
C ALA A 89 -1.95 16.27 -8.02
N LEU A 90 -1.82 15.19 -7.24
CA LEU A 90 -0.65 14.96 -6.38
C LEU A 90 0.67 14.78 -7.15
N PRO A 91 0.76 14.03 -8.27
CA PRO A 91 1.99 13.90 -9.06
C PRO A 91 2.52 15.26 -9.52
N ALA A 92 1.65 16.15 -9.98
CA ALA A 92 2.04 17.49 -10.40
C ALA A 92 2.60 18.32 -9.23
N LYS A 93 2.02 18.22 -8.02
CA LYS A 93 2.54 18.88 -6.81
C LYS A 93 3.92 18.34 -6.39
N CYS A 94 4.19 17.07 -6.67
CA CYS A 94 5.48 16.42 -6.42
C CYS A 94 6.46 16.51 -7.60
N ASN A 95 6.10 17.23 -8.68
CA ASN A 95 6.91 17.33 -9.89
C ASN A 95 7.22 15.96 -10.54
N VAL A 96 6.27 15.03 -10.45
CA VAL A 96 6.29 13.69 -11.05
C VAL A 96 5.37 13.69 -12.28
N PRO A 97 5.80 13.16 -13.43
CA PRO A 97 4.94 13.08 -14.62
C PRO A 97 3.74 12.16 -14.37
N SER A 98 2.53 12.64 -14.65
CA SER A 98 1.32 11.83 -14.61
C SER A 98 1.08 11.10 -15.95
N PRO A 99 0.47 9.90 -15.93
CA PRO A 99 0.04 9.24 -17.15
C PRO A 99 -1.03 10.07 -17.90
N PRO A 100 -1.05 10.06 -19.24
CA PRO A 100 -1.88 10.97 -20.05
C PRO A 100 -3.38 10.68 -20.01
N ASP A 101 -3.79 9.44 -19.73
CA ASP A 101 -5.20 9.00 -19.68
C ASP A 101 -5.72 8.84 -18.24
N CYS A 102 -5.09 9.56 -17.33
CA CYS A 102 -5.53 9.79 -15.97
C CYS A 102 -5.80 11.30 -15.78
#